data_AF-A0A1I8G4Z4-F1
#
_entry.id   AF-A0A1I8G4Z4-F1
#
_cell.length_a   1.000
_cell.length_b   1.000
_cell.length_c   1.000
_cell.angle_alpha   90.00
_cell.angle_beta   90.00
_cell.angle_gamma   90.00
#
_symmetry.space_group_name_H-M   'P 1'
#
loop_
_entity.id
_entity.type
_entity.pdbx_description
1 polymer ?
#
loop_
_entity_poly.entity_id
_entity_poly.type
_entity_poly.pdbx_seq_one_letter_code
_entity_poly.pdbx_strand_id
1 'polypeptide(L)'
;AVGRGPRHLELGEPAGRPEPAPHPQRRDYQAFHHSAYELNAMLNSRASSSSSAIAAIPANGMLGSIKRINTVLTDNLAQFNRLWQLSVDLTQRSRAVVPLHLRFSTDAIPFAGKNVFKFDDGETVLEPGEQVTVIDNSQSYRWTVRRSDGSEVEVPSTCIWLPPADPQAVELAIGLRRKLLNTWSQVLNQLRQWSAEFFDSYLSRMIQNP
;
A
#
# COMPACT_ATOMS: atom_id res chain seq x y z
N ALA A 1 36.89 -4.34 66.42
CA ALA A 1 36.70 -3.29 65.40
C ALA A 1 37.05 -3.90 64.05
N VAL A 2 36.08 -3.80 63.12
CA VAL A 2 36.18 -3.98 61.67
C VAL A 2 36.43 -5.40 61.14
N GLY A 3 35.33 -6.06 60.77
CA GLY A 3 35.34 -7.21 59.87
C GLY A 3 35.63 -6.78 58.43
N ARG A 4 36.31 -7.65 57.68
CA ARG A 4 36.43 -7.56 56.23
C ARG A 4 35.56 -8.64 55.61
N GLY A 5 34.40 -8.22 55.12
CA GLY A 5 33.53 -9.02 54.25
C GLY A 5 34.17 -9.23 52.87
N PRO A 6 33.69 -10.23 52.11
CA PRO A 6 34.26 -10.60 50.83
C PRO A 6 33.87 -9.62 49.72
N ARG A 7 34.74 -9.57 48.71
CA ARG A 7 34.70 -8.69 47.54
C ARG A 7 33.38 -8.84 46.76
N HIS A 8 32.72 -7.71 46.51
CA HIS A 8 31.62 -7.61 45.55
C HIS A 8 32.10 -8.08 44.17
N LEU A 9 31.46 -9.11 43.64
CA LEU A 9 31.48 -9.43 42.22
C LEU A 9 30.61 -8.37 41.52
N GLU A 10 31.22 -7.46 40.77
CA GLU A 10 30.50 -6.64 39.80
C GLU A 10 30.02 -7.56 38.67
N LEU A 11 28.74 -7.92 38.70
CA LEU A 11 28.05 -8.52 37.57
C LEU A 11 27.79 -7.40 36.56
N GLY A 12 28.58 -7.41 35.48
CA GLY A 12 28.44 -6.50 34.35
C GLY A 12 27.02 -6.48 33.79
N GLU A 13 26.56 -5.28 33.48
CA GLU A 13 25.30 -5.03 32.77
C GLU A 13 25.24 -5.87 31.48
N PRO A 14 24.16 -6.63 31.25
CA PRO A 14 23.99 -7.29 29.97
C PRO A 14 23.64 -6.22 28.92
N ALA A 15 24.50 -6.16 27.92
CA ALA A 15 24.36 -5.51 26.61
C ALA A 15 22.94 -5.05 26.27
N GLY A 16 22.83 -3.75 25.96
CA GLY A 16 21.63 -3.09 25.47
C GLY A 16 20.89 -3.93 24.45
N ARG A 17 19.70 -4.40 24.86
CA ARG A 17 18.66 -4.83 23.94
C ARG A 17 18.38 -3.64 23.01
N PRO A 18 18.38 -3.79 21.68
CA PRO A 18 18.00 -2.69 20.82
C PRO A 18 16.58 -2.29 21.22
N GLU A 19 16.45 -1.07 21.74
CA GLU A 19 15.17 -0.42 21.97
C GLU A 19 14.41 -0.49 20.64
N PRO A 20 13.22 -1.13 20.57
CA PRO A 20 12.46 -1.15 19.34
C PRO A 20 12.12 0.31 19.04
N ALA A 21 12.73 0.84 17.98
CA ALA A 21 12.55 2.21 17.55
C ALA A 21 11.05 2.57 17.56
N PRO A 22 10.67 3.78 17.99
CA PRO A 22 9.27 4.19 17.95
C PRO A 22 8.81 4.12 16.50
N HIS A 23 8.11 3.05 16.13
CA HIS A 23 7.69 2.80 14.77
C HIS A 23 6.85 4.00 14.32
N PRO A 24 7.26 4.80 13.32
CA PRO A 24 6.53 5.97 12.86
C PRO A 24 5.32 5.56 12.02
N GLN A 25 4.44 4.75 12.62
CA GLN A 25 3.29 4.07 12.02
C GLN A 25 2.36 5.04 11.31
N ARG A 26 2.07 6.18 11.94
CA ARG A 26 1.14 7.18 11.39
C ARG A 26 1.68 7.84 10.14
N ARG A 27 2.97 8.20 10.13
CA ARG A 27 3.60 8.85 8.98
C ARG A 27 3.64 7.89 7.80
N ASP A 28 4.07 6.65 8.02
CA ASP A 28 4.24 5.66 6.96
C ASP A 28 2.87 5.22 6.38
N TYR A 29 1.86 5.07 7.25
CA TYR A 29 0.45 4.86 6.84
C TYR A 29 -0.06 6.02 5.97
N GLN A 30 0.07 7.26 6.45
CA GLN A 30 -0.39 8.45 5.71
C GLN A 30 0.34 8.61 4.38
N ALA A 31 1.66 8.38 4.35
CA ALA A 31 2.45 8.43 3.13
C ALA A 31 2.00 7.38 2.11
N PHE A 32 1.69 6.15 2.55
CA PHE A 32 1.15 5.11 1.68
C PHE A 32 -0.20 5.52 1.07
N HIS A 33 -1.16 5.93 1.90
CA HIS A 33 -2.49 6.32 1.42
C HIS A 33 -2.45 7.53 0.50
N HIS A 34 -1.57 8.50 0.77
CA HIS A 34 -1.33 9.63 -0.11
C HIS A 34 -0.78 9.18 -1.47
N SER A 35 0.27 8.34 -1.49
CA SER A 35 0.81 7.77 -2.75
C SER A 35 -0.25 6.99 -3.54
N ALA A 36 -1.10 6.22 -2.86
CA ALA A 36 -2.18 5.45 -3.49
C ALA A 36 -3.23 6.38 -4.13
N TYR A 37 -3.63 7.43 -3.43
CA TYR A 37 -4.57 8.43 -3.94
C TYR A 37 -3.99 9.15 -5.18
N GLU A 38 -2.74 9.59 -5.10
CA GLU A 38 -2.05 10.26 -6.20
C GLU A 38 -1.95 9.36 -7.43
N LEU A 39 -1.55 8.09 -7.26
CA LEU A 39 -1.51 7.12 -8.34
C LEU A 39 -2.88 6.92 -8.98
N ASN A 40 -3.93 6.81 -8.18
CA ASN A 40 -5.30 6.67 -8.68
C ASN A 40 -5.75 7.90 -9.50
N ALA A 41 -5.44 9.11 -9.02
CA ALA A 41 -5.74 10.35 -9.72
C ALA A 41 -4.99 10.43 -11.06
N MET A 42 -3.69 10.11 -11.06
CA MET A 42 -2.89 10.02 -12.27
C MET A 42 -3.46 9.01 -13.27
N LEU A 43 -3.87 7.82 -12.81
CA LEU A 43 -4.49 6.80 -13.65
C LEU A 43 -5.79 7.28 -14.30
N ASN A 44 -6.66 7.94 -13.54
CA ASN A 44 -7.93 8.47 -14.05
C ASN A 44 -7.69 9.56 -15.11
N SER A 45 -6.80 10.51 -14.82
CA SER A 45 -6.45 11.58 -15.75
C SER A 45 -5.82 11.03 -17.03
N ARG A 46 -4.91 10.05 -16.92
CA ARG A 46 -4.23 9.49 -18.09
C ARG A 46 -5.14 8.64 -18.95
N ALA A 47 -6.07 7.89 -18.36
CA ALA A 47 -7.02 7.10 -19.14
C ALA A 47 -7.84 7.96 -20.10
N SER A 48 -8.35 9.11 -19.63
CA SER A 48 -9.11 10.05 -20.47
C SER A 48 -8.21 10.75 -21.49
N SER A 49 -7.06 11.29 -21.06
CA SER A 49 -6.15 12.00 -21.96
C SER A 49 -5.62 11.11 -23.09
N SER A 50 -5.23 9.87 -22.80
CA SER A 50 -4.69 8.93 -23.80
C SER A 50 -5.73 8.59 -24.84
N SER A 51 -6.97 8.33 -24.40
CA SER A 51 -8.08 8.00 -25.29
C SER A 51 -8.41 9.16 -26.22
N SER A 52 -8.51 10.38 -25.68
CA SER A 52 -8.75 11.58 -26.50
C SER A 52 -7.61 11.87 -27.47
N ALA A 53 -6.35 11.66 -27.08
CA ALA A 53 -5.19 11.90 -27.94
C ALA A 53 -5.14 10.95 -29.15
N ILE A 54 -5.48 9.66 -28.95
CA ILE A 54 -5.58 8.69 -30.05
C ILE A 54 -6.75 9.05 -30.98
N ALA A 55 -7.92 9.33 -30.41
CA ALA A 55 -9.12 9.68 -31.18
C ALA A 55 -8.97 10.97 -32.01
N ALA A 56 -8.15 11.93 -31.56
CA ALA A 56 -7.91 13.18 -32.28
C ALA A 56 -7.06 12.99 -33.56
N ILE A 57 -6.38 11.85 -33.72
CA ILE A 57 -5.56 11.60 -34.90
C ILE A 57 -6.41 10.92 -35.97
N PRO A 58 -6.60 11.52 -37.15
CA PRO A 58 -7.42 10.91 -38.20
C PRO A 58 -6.73 9.70 -38.82
N ALA A 59 -7.43 8.57 -38.87
CA ALA A 59 -7.01 7.33 -39.52
C ALA A 59 -7.19 7.38 -41.06
N ASN A 60 -6.80 8.48 -41.70
CA ASN A 60 -7.11 8.78 -43.11
C ASN A 60 -6.11 8.22 -44.13
N GLY A 61 -5.27 7.26 -43.74
CA GLY A 61 -4.23 6.70 -44.59
C GLY A 61 -3.04 7.64 -44.89
N MET A 62 -2.96 8.83 -44.29
CA MET A 62 -1.83 9.74 -44.52
C MET A 62 -0.63 9.39 -43.63
N LEU A 63 0.58 9.38 -44.21
CA LEU A 63 1.82 9.14 -43.47
C LEU A 63 2.02 10.12 -42.30
N GLY A 64 1.51 11.35 -42.42
CA GLY A 64 1.53 12.33 -41.34
C GLY A 64 0.74 11.88 -40.10
N SER A 65 -0.32 11.09 -40.27
CA SER A 65 -1.10 10.51 -39.17
C SER A 65 -0.34 9.37 -38.50
N ILE A 66 0.39 8.52 -39.26
CA ILE A 66 1.31 7.51 -38.70
C ILE A 66 2.36 8.16 -37.79
N LYS A 67 3.01 9.24 -38.26
CA LYS A 67 4.04 9.92 -37.46
C LYS A 67 3.47 10.44 -36.14
N ARG A 68 2.28 11.05 -36.17
CA ARG A 68 1.62 11.56 -34.96
C ARG A 68 1.24 10.45 -33.99
N ILE A 69 0.67 9.34 -34.49
CA ILE A 69 0.30 8.23 -33.60
C ILE A 69 1.53 7.60 -32.96
N ASN A 70 2.64 7.46 -33.69
CA ASN A 70 3.89 6.95 -33.12
C ASN A 70 4.40 7.83 -31.98
N THR A 71 4.34 9.16 -32.13
CA THR A 71 4.69 10.08 -31.04
C THR A 71 3.79 9.88 -29.82
N VAL A 72 2.46 9.79 -30.02
CA VAL A 72 1.49 9.57 -28.93
C VAL A 72 1.72 8.23 -28.23
N LEU A 73 1.99 7.16 -28.98
CA LEU A 73 2.28 5.84 -28.41
C LEU A 73 3.58 5.81 -27.62
N THR A 74 4.61 6.50 -28.10
CA THR A 74 5.90 6.59 -27.42
C THR A 74 5.75 7.29 -26.07
N ASP A 75 5.00 8.41 -26.01
CA ASP A 75 4.68 9.07 -24.75
C ASP A 75 3.85 8.16 -23.83
N ASN A 76 2.77 7.56 -24.35
CA ASN A 76 1.92 6.67 -23.58
C ASN A 76 2.70 5.50 -22.95
N LEU A 77 3.64 4.90 -23.70
CA LEU A 77 4.49 3.83 -23.19
C LEU A 77 5.43 4.33 -22.08
N ALA A 78 6.07 5.48 -22.26
CA ALA A 78 6.93 6.08 -21.26
C ALA A 78 6.16 6.38 -19.96
N GLN A 79 4.96 6.94 -20.08
CA GLN A 79 4.09 7.20 -18.92
C GLN A 79 3.63 5.91 -18.26
N PHE A 80 3.23 4.89 -19.04
CA PHE A 80 2.84 3.58 -18.50
C PHE A 80 3.97 2.97 -17.67
N ASN A 81 5.21 2.98 -18.20
CA ASN A 81 6.37 2.47 -17.48
C ASN A 81 6.61 3.19 -16.15
N ARG A 82 6.45 4.52 -16.12
CA ARG A 82 6.54 5.30 -14.87
C ARG A 82 5.48 4.88 -13.87
N LEU A 83 4.21 4.83 -14.28
CA LEU A 83 3.10 4.44 -13.41
C LEU A 83 3.23 2.99 -12.93
N TRP A 84 3.79 2.12 -13.78
CA TRP A 84 4.09 0.74 -13.41
C TRP A 84 5.09 0.66 -12.27
N GLN A 85 6.21 1.40 -12.34
CA GLN A 85 7.19 1.43 -11.25
C GLN A 85 6.57 1.95 -9.94
N LEU A 86 5.76 3.01 -10.01
CA LEU A 86 5.02 3.50 -8.84
C LEU A 86 4.07 2.44 -8.26
N SER A 87 3.37 1.68 -9.11
CA SER A 87 2.48 0.60 -8.65
C SER A 87 3.25 -0.56 -8.01
N VAL A 88 4.45 -0.88 -8.50
CA VAL A 88 5.32 -1.92 -7.94
C VAL A 88 5.80 -1.49 -6.56
N ASP A 89 6.32 -0.26 -6.44
CA ASP A 89 6.75 0.32 -5.16
C ASP A 89 5.58 0.35 -4.15
N LEU A 90 4.40 0.82 -4.59
CA LEU A 90 3.21 0.86 -3.74
C LEU A 90 2.79 -0.54 -3.26
N THR A 91 2.88 -1.56 -4.12
CA THR A 91 2.59 -2.96 -3.77
C THR A 91 3.61 -3.54 -2.78
N GLN A 92 4.87 -3.10 -2.85
CA GLN A 92 5.89 -3.51 -1.88
C GLN A 92 5.63 -2.85 -0.54
N ARG A 93 5.39 -1.54 -0.53
CA ARG A 93 5.13 -0.76 0.69
C ARG A 93 3.86 -1.19 1.41
N SER A 94 2.80 -1.61 0.70
CA SER A 94 1.54 -2.03 1.33
C SER A 94 1.71 -3.16 2.35
N ARG A 95 2.71 -4.05 2.16
CA ARG A 95 3.00 -5.15 3.08
C ARG A 95 3.58 -4.71 4.43
N ALA A 96 4.12 -3.50 4.51
CA ALA A 96 4.65 -2.92 5.74
C ALA A 96 3.67 -1.96 6.42
N VAL A 97 2.52 -1.68 5.79
CA VAL A 97 1.49 -0.79 6.35
C VAL A 97 0.80 -1.49 7.52
N VAL A 98 0.73 -0.80 8.65
CA VAL A 98 -0.02 -1.25 9.82
C VAL A 98 -1.48 -0.80 9.73
N PRO A 99 -2.46 -1.59 10.19
CA PRO A 99 -3.88 -1.29 10.03
C PRO A 99 -4.38 -0.26 11.06
N LEU A 100 -3.91 0.98 10.97
CA LEU A 100 -4.26 2.04 11.94
C LEU A 100 -5.76 2.35 12.00
N HIS A 101 -6.48 2.10 10.91
CA HIS A 101 -7.93 2.30 10.85
C HIS A 101 -8.66 1.44 11.90
N LEU A 102 -8.16 0.24 12.22
CA LEU A 102 -8.75 -0.65 13.24
C LEU A 102 -8.76 -0.05 14.65
N ARG A 103 -7.89 0.94 14.93
CA ARG A 103 -7.92 1.65 16.22
C ARG A 103 -9.20 2.47 16.41
N PHE A 104 -9.92 2.77 15.33
CA PHE A 104 -11.09 3.63 15.31
C PHE A 104 -12.35 2.90 14.82
N SER A 105 -12.24 1.60 14.50
CA SER A 105 -13.34 0.80 13.95
C SER A 105 -13.78 -0.26 14.97
N THR A 106 -14.96 -0.07 15.55
CA THR A 106 -15.56 -1.02 16.50
C THR A 106 -16.14 -2.25 15.82
N ASP A 107 -16.49 -2.14 14.54
CA ASP A 107 -17.17 -3.21 13.78
C ASP A 107 -16.18 -4.25 13.21
N ALA A 108 -14.88 -4.00 13.31
CA ALA A 108 -13.82 -4.81 12.70
C ALA A 108 -13.21 -5.86 13.67
N ILE A 109 -13.85 -6.06 14.82
CA ILE A 109 -13.45 -7.01 15.85
C ILE A 109 -13.86 -8.44 15.46
N PRO A 110 -13.07 -9.48 15.82
CA PRO A 110 -11.77 -9.42 16.50
C PRO A 110 -10.60 -9.24 15.54
N PHE A 111 -9.52 -8.61 16.01
CA PHE A 111 -8.30 -8.45 15.22
C PHE A 111 -7.03 -8.70 16.04
N ALA A 112 -5.96 -9.12 15.36
CA ALA A 112 -4.69 -9.43 15.99
C ALA A 112 -3.94 -8.17 16.45
N GLY A 113 -3.27 -8.28 17.59
CA GLY A 113 -2.42 -7.25 18.17
C GLY A 113 -1.21 -7.87 18.87
N LYS A 114 -0.30 -7.00 19.31
CA LYS A 114 0.88 -7.37 20.07
C LYS A 114 1.09 -6.37 21.18
N ASN A 115 1.35 -6.85 22.38
CA ASN A 115 1.70 -5.98 23.48
C ASN A 115 3.11 -5.39 23.30
N VAL A 116 3.29 -4.11 23.62
CA VAL A 116 4.58 -3.40 23.43
C VAL A 116 5.33 -3.22 24.74
N PHE A 117 4.60 -3.04 25.84
CA PHE A 117 5.18 -2.73 27.15
C PHE A 117 4.72 -3.74 28.18
N LYS A 118 5.50 -3.93 29.25
CA LYS A 118 5.03 -4.75 30.36
C LYS A 118 3.81 -4.06 30.98
N PHE A 119 2.68 -4.76 31.02
CA PHE A 119 1.48 -4.33 31.70
C PHE A 119 1.29 -5.23 32.93
N ASP A 120 1.03 -4.62 34.08
CA ASP A 120 0.87 -5.32 35.35
C ASP A 120 -0.14 -4.52 36.18
N ASP A 121 -1.33 -5.09 36.39
CA ASP A 121 -2.39 -4.51 37.23
C ASP A 121 -2.48 -5.19 38.61
N GLY A 122 -1.51 -6.05 38.95
CA GLY A 122 -1.45 -6.82 40.19
C GLY A 122 -2.21 -8.16 40.14
N GLU A 123 -3.17 -8.32 39.23
CA GLU A 123 -3.88 -9.60 39.01
C GLU A 123 -3.33 -10.33 37.79
N THR A 124 -2.95 -9.56 36.77
CA THR A 124 -2.60 -10.07 35.45
C THR A 124 -1.39 -9.32 34.88
N VAL A 125 -0.36 -10.08 34.49
CA VAL A 125 0.87 -9.54 33.87
C VAL A 125 0.91 -9.90 32.40
N LEU A 126 1.04 -8.89 31.54
CA LEU A 126 1.12 -9.01 30.08
C LEU A 126 2.52 -8.59 29.63
N GLU A 127 3.27 -9.51 29.04
CA GLU A 127 4.70 -9.31 28.77
C GLU A 127 4.92 -8.59 27.43
N PRO A 128 6.02 -7.81 27.29
CA PRO A 128 6.37 -7.18 26.03
C PRO A 128 6.52 -8.21 24.91
N GLY A 129 5.78 -7.98 23.83
CA GLY A 129 5.80 -8.80 22.63
C GLY A 129 4.83 -9.98 22.61
N GLU A 130 4.04 -10.16 23.67
CA GLU A 130 2.97 -11.15 23.72
C GLU A 130 1.91 -10.89 22.64
N GLN A 131 1.50 -11.95 21.94
CA GLN A 131 0.46 -11.88 20.92
C GLN A 131 -0.90 -11.93 21.58
N VAL A 132 -1.77 -11.00 21.19
CA VAL A 132 -3.11 -10.89 21.74
C VAL A 132 -4.13 -10.65 20.62
N THR A 133 -5.39 -10.92 20.92
CA THR A 133 -6.51 -10.62 20.02
C THR A 133 -7.35 -9.54 20.67
N VAL A 134 -7.53 -8.40 20.01
CA VAL A 134 -8.42 -7.35 20.49
C VAL A 134 -9.86 -7.78 20.27
N ILE A 135 -10.64 -7.79 21.35
CA ILE A 135 -12.04 -8.23 21.37
C ILE A 135 -13.02 -7.11 21.75
N ASP A 136 -12.53 -6.00 22.32
CA ASP A 136 -13.28 -4.77 22.53
C ASP A 136 -12.35 -3.55 22.40
N ASN A 137 -12.72 -2.60 21.54
CA ASN A 137 -12.06 -1.30 21.39
C ASN A 137 -13.05 -0.12 21.49
N SER A 138 -14.24 -0.34 22.06
CA SER A 138 -15.31 0.66 22.20
C SER A 138 -14.86 1.91 22.97
N GLN A 139 -13.97 1.76 23.94
CA GLN A 139 -13.32 2.86 24.64
C GLN A 139 -11.96 3.17 24.01
N SER A 140 -11.74 4.40 23.58
CA SER A 140 -10.52 4.79 22.86
C SER A 140 -9.22 4.62 23.65
N TYR A 141 -9.29 4.67 24.99
CA TYR A 141 -8.14 4.62 25.88
C TYR A 141 -7.94 3.26 26.57
N ARG A 142 -8.96 2.39 26.58
CA ARG A 142 -8.95 1.11 27.28
C ARG A 142 -9.58 0.04 26.40
N TRP A 143 -8.83 -1.01 26.11
CA TRP A 143 -9.26 -2.10 25.24
C TRP A 143 -9.26 -3.42 26.01
N THR A 144 -10.16 -4.32 25.64
CA THR A 144 -10.16 -5.70 26.13
C THR A 144 -9.45 -6.57 25.11
N VAL A 145 -8.45 -7.30 25.57
CA VAL A 145 -7.65 -8.21 24.75
C VAL A 145 -7.71 -9.63 25.30
N ARG A 146 -7.81 -10.59 24.39
CA ARG A 146 -7.75 -12.02 24.67
C ARG A 146 -6.35 -12.55 24.38
N ARG A 147 -5.79 -13.29 25.33
CA ARG A 147 -4.51 -13.99 25.20
C ARG A 147 -4.65 -15.33 24.47
N SER A 148 -3.52 -15.96 24.17
CA SER A 148 -3.50 -17.31 23.58
C SER A 148 -4.08 -18.39 24.48
N ASP A 149 -4.05 -18.20 25.80
CA ASP A 149 -4.65 -19.12 26.79
C ASP A 149 -6.17 -18.92 26.97
N GLY A 150 -6.75 -17.94 26.28
CA GLY A 150 -8.17 -17.60 26.34
C GLY A 150 -8.54 -16.61 27.44
N SER A 151 -7.61 -16.21 28.32
CA SER A 151 -7.86 -15.19 29.33
C SER A 151 -8.03 -13.80 28.69
N GLU A 152 -8.90 -12.98 29.29
CA GLU A 152 -9.23 -11.64 28.83
C GLU A 152 -8.72 -10.61 29.83
N VAL A 153 -8.10 -9.54 29.32
CA VAL A 153 -7.43 -8.52 30.13
C VAL A 153 -7.78 -7.15 29.57
N GLU A 154 -8.13 -6.21 30.45
CA GLU A 154 -8.27 -4.80 30.08
C GLU A 154 -6.91 -4.12 30.12
N VAL A 155 -6.52 -3.48 29.02
CA VAL A 155 -5.25 -2.79 28.90
C VAL A 155 -5.42 -1.40 28.27
N PRO A 156 -4.54 -0.43 28.56
CA PRO A 156 -4.50 0.81 27.81
C PRO A 156 -4.30 0.56 26.31
N SER A 157 -5.03 1.28 25.45
CA SER A 157 -4.95 1.10 23.99
C SER A 157 -3.56 1.41 23.40
N THR A 158 -2.73 2.15 24.14
CA THR A 158 -1.34 2.47 23.82
C THR A 158 -0.40 1.28 23.99
N CYS A 159 -0.76 0.29 24.82
CA CYS A 159 0.02 -0.94 25.02
C CYS A 159 -0.05 -1.87 23.81
N ILE A 160 -1.11 -1.77 23.00
CA ILE A 160 -1.35 -2.66 21.87
C ILE A 160 -0.80 -2.07 20.59
N TRP A 161 0.09 -2.79 19.93
CA TRP A 161 0.54 -2.56 18.56
C TRP A 161 -0.22 -3.44 17.57
N LEU A 162 -0.49 -2.89 16.38
CA LEU A 162 -1.17 -3.62 15.31
C LEU A 162 -0.12 -4.08 14.29
N PRO A 163 0.08 -5.40 14.13
CA PRO A 163 1.08 -5.90 13.20
C PRO A 163 0.68 -5.62 11.74
N PRO A 164 1.66 -5.34 10.86
CA PRO A 164 1.43 -5.37 9.42
C PRO A 164 1.19 -6.83 8.96
N ALA A 165 0.59 -7.07 7.80
CA ALA A 165 0.13 -6.09 6.82
C ALA A 165 -1.35 -5.70 7.03
N ASP A 166 -1.70 -4.46 6.73
CA ASP A 166 -3.08 -4.03 6.57
C ASP A 166 -3.69 -4.66 5.31
N PRO A 167 -4.72 -5.54 5.44
CA PRO A 167 -5.36 -6.17 4.29
C PRO A 167 -5.94 -5.15 3.30
N GLN A 168 -6.52 -4.05 3.80
CA GLN A 168 -7.11 -3.02 2.94
C GLN A 168 -6.04 -2.29 2.13
N ALA A 169 -4.87 -2.03 2.73
CA ALA A 169 -3.75 -1.42 2.02
C ALA A 169 -3.22 -2.33 0.90
N VAL A 170 -3.12 -3.63 1.17
CA VAL A 170 -2.68 -4.63 0.18
C VAL A 170 -3.68 -4.72 -0.97
N GLU A 171 -4.96 -4.83 -0.67
CA GLU A 171 -6.03 -4.88 -1.67
C GLU A 171 -6.09 -3.61 -2.52
N LEU A 172 -5.94 -2.44 -1.90
CA LEU A 172 -5.88 -1.16 -2.61
C LEU A 172 -4.73 -1.13 -3.62
N ALA A 173 -3.52 -1.53 -3.22
CA ALA A 173 -2.36 -1.56 -4.09
C ALA A 173 -2.54 -2.53 -5.28
N ILE A 174 -3.07 -3.74 -5.01
CA ILE A 174 -3.39 -4.73 -6.06
C ILE A 174 -4.46 -4.18 -7.01
N GLY A 175 -5.51 -3.56 -6.48
CA GLY A 175 -6.59 -2.94 -7.24
C GLY A 175 -6.09 -1.85 -8.18
N LEU A 176 -5.22 -0.96 -7.69
CA LEU A 176 -4.61 0.09 -8.51
C LEU A 176 -3.71 -0.47 -9.62
N ARG A 177 -2.92 -1.51 -9.33
CA ARG A 177 -2.11 -2.19 -10.34
C ARG A 177 -2.96 -2.85 -11.42
N ARG A 178 -4.06 -3.51 -11.03
CA ARG A 178 -5.02 -4.08 -11.98
C ARG A 178 -5.66 -2.99 -12.84
N LYS A 179 -6.04 -1.86 -12.23
CA LYS A 179 -6.58 -0.70 -12.94
C LYS A 179 -5.59 -0.15 -13.97
N LEU A 180 -4.31 -0.02 -13.63
CA LEU A 180 -3.26 0.38 -14.57
C LEU A 180 -3.17 -0.55 -15.78
N LEU A 181 -3.17 -1.87 -15.56
CA LEU A 181 -3.15 -2.86 -16.63
C LEU A 181 -4.40 -2.77 -17.53
N ASN A 182 -5.57 -2.57 -16.94
CA ASN A 182 -6.81 -2.38 -17.68
C ASN A 182 -6.78 -1.11 -18.54
N THR A 183 -6.28 0.01 -17.99
CA THR A 183 -6.11 1.25 -18.75
C THR A 183 -5.15 1.05 -19.93
N TRP A 184 -4.04 0.34 -19.73
CA TRP A 184 -3.11 0.03 -20.81
C TRP A 184 -3.73 -0.84 -21.91
N SER A 185 -4.49 -1.86 -21.51
CA SER A 185 -5.25 -2.69 -22.45
C SER A 185 -6.23 -1.85 -23.28
N GLN A 186 -6.91 -0.87 -22.68
CA GLN A 186 -7.78 0.05 -23.42
C GLN A 186 -7.03 0.89 -24.45
N VAL A 187 -5.84 1.39 -24.11
CA VAL A 187 -4.98 2.14 -25.05
C VAL A 187 -4.55 1.27 -26.22
N LEU A 188 -4.11 0.03 -25.95
CA LEU A 188 -3.72 -0.92 -27.01
C LEU A 188 -4.90 -1.29 -27.91
N ASN A 189 -6.09 -1.47 -27.36
CA ASN A 189 -7.30 -1.77 -28.13
C ASN A 189 -7.70 -0.59 -29.04
N GLN A 190 -7.63 0.64 -28.53
CA GLN A 190 -7.88 1.84 -29.34
C GLN A 190 -6.86 1.97 -30.47
N LEU A 191 -5.58 1.71 -30.20
CA LEU A 191 -4.56 1.69 -31.25
C LEU A 191 -4.84 0.63 -32.31
N ARG A 192 -5.24 -0.58 -31.89
CA ARG A 192 -5.58 -1.67 -32.81
C ARG A 192 -6.70 -1.25 -33.76
N GLN A 193 -7.76 -0.65 -33.21
CA GLN A 193 -8.88 -0.15 -34.01
C GLN A 193 -8.44 0.96 -34.97
N TRP A 194 -7.73 1.96 -34.45
CA TRP A 194 -7.19 3.06 -35.25
C TRP A 194 -6.31 2.58 -36.40
N SER A 195 -5.46 1.56 -36.14
CA SER A 195 -4.56 0.99 -37.15
C SER A 195 -5.34 0.28 -38.26
N ALA A 196 -6.39 -0.46 -37.91
CA ALA A 196 -7.25 -1.12 -38.90
C ALA A 196 -7.93 -0.09 -39.81
N GLU A 197 -8.52 0.96 -39.23
CA GLU A 197 -9.16 2.06 -39.98
C GLU A 197 -8.14 2.80 -40.88
N PHE A 198 -6.91 2.97 -40.38
CA PHE A 198 -5.84 3.61 -41.13
C PHE A 198 -5.48 2.81 -42.38
N PHE A 199 -5.23 1.51 -42.23
CA PHE A 199 -4.82 0.66 -43.36
C PHE A 199 -5.96 0.47 -44.36
N ASP A 200 -7.20 0.36 -43.90
CA ASP A 200 -8.37 0.32 -44.78
C ASP A 200 -8.47 1.58 -45.66
N SER A 201 -8.31 2.76 -45.05
CA SER A 201 -8.29 4.05 -45.75
C SER A 201 -7.09 4.19 -46.69
N TYR A 202 -5.92 3.70 -46.28
CA TYR A 202 -4.69 3.75 -47.07
C TYR A 202 -4.80 2.88 -48.34
N LEU A 203 -5.22 1.62 -48.18
CA LEU A 203 -5.37 0.68 -49.29
C LEU A 203 -6.47 1.14 -50.25
N SER A 204 -7.62 1.60 -49.72
CA SER A 204 -8.71 2.14 -50.54
C SER A 204 -8.25 3.31 -51.41
N ARG A 205 -7.41 4.20 -50.87
CA ARG A 205 -6.83 5.31 -51.63
C ARG A 205 -5.88 4.85 -52.73
N MET A 206 -5.03 3.85 -52.47
CA MET A 206 -4.14 3.31 -53.50
C MET A 206 -4.91 2.61 -54.62
N ILE A 207 -6.03 1.96 -54.32
CA ILE A 207 -6.87 1.33 -55.34
C ILE A 207 -7.60 2.39 -56.19
N GLN A 208 -8.05 3.49 -55.57
CA GLN A 208 -8.78 4.56 -56.25
C GLN A 208 -7.88 5.52 -57.04
N ASN A 209 -6.61 5.63 -56.68
CA ASN A 209 -5.58 6.43 -57.36
C ASN A 209 -4.35 5.54 -57.63
N PRO A 210 -4.39 4.69 -58.68
CA PRO A 210 -3.30 3.76 -59.02
C PRO A 210 -2.01 4.47 -59.46
#